data_AF-A0AAX0R6N6-F1
#
_entry.id   AF-A0AAX0R6N6-F1
#
_cell.length_a   1.000
_cell.length_b   1.000
_cell.length_c   1.000
_cell.angle_alpha   90.00
_cell.angle_beta   90.00
_cell.angle_gamma   90.00
#
_symmetry.space_group_name_H-M   'P 1'
#
loop_
_entity.id
_entity.type
_entity.pdbx_description
1 polymer ?
#
loop_
_entity_poly.entity_id
_entity_poly.type
_entity_poly.pdbx_seq_one_letter_code
_entity_poly.pdbx_strand_id
1 'polypeptide(L)'
;MSNELYADGIGEITITGTIVRIDLMSLSATDRDDNNNPKPVFRQRIIMPVDAFANAVDLMQKALGGLVEAGAVRRIGDMSAAAATDIQQAGASNASPNFN
;
A
#
# COMPACT_ATOMS: atom_id res chain seq x y z
N MET A 1 27.74 9.97 -7.89
CA MET A 1 26.57 10.22 -7.01
C MET A 1 25.35 9.83 -7.81
N SER A 2 24.61 8.80 -7.39
CA SER A 2 23.33 8.48 -8.01
C SER A 2 22.31 9.56 -7.63
N ASN A 3 21.59 10.06 -8.62
CA ASN A 3 20.55 11.08 -8.42
C ASN A 3 19.24 10.36 -8.04
N GLU A 4 19.22 9.79 -6.84
CA GLU A 4 18.07 9.07 -6.29
C GLU A 4 17.10 10.04 -5.62
N LEU A 5 15.81 9.90 -5.91
CA LEU A 5 14.74 10.65 -5.26
C LEU A 5 14.05 9.76 -4.21
N TYR A 6 14.05 10.20 -2.97
CA TYR A 6 13.18 9.62 -1.94
C TYR A 6 11.77 10.23 -2.03
N ALA A 7 10.77 9.37 -2.08
CA ALA A 7 9.35 9.70 -2.01
C ALA A 7 8.65 8.72 -1.07
N ASP A 8 7.65 9.18 -0.32
CA ASP A 8 6.90 8.30 0.59
C ASP A 8 5.88 7.47 -0.18
N GLY A 9 5.40 8.00 -1.31
CA GLY A 9 4.52 7.27 -2.20
C GLY A 9 4.00 8.10 -3.37
N ILE A 10 2.99 7.54 -4.03
CA ILE A 10 2.26 8.17 -5.12
C ILE A 10 1.05 8.90 -4.52
N GLY A 11 0.97 10.21 -4.74
CA GLY A 11 -0.17 11.03 -4.33
C GLY A 11 -1.31 10.98 -5.34
N GLU A 12 -1.00 11.12 -6.63
CA GLU A 12 -2.01 11.13 -7.70
C GLU A 12 -1.48 10.44 -8.96
N ILE A 13 -2.37 9.76 -9.68
CA ILE A 13 -2.15 9.32 -11.05
C ILE A 13 -3.21 9.97 -11.93
N THR A 14 -2.78 10.85 -12.84
CA THR A 14 -3.66 11.54 -13.79
C THR A 14 -3.41 11.00 -15.20
N ILE A 15 -4.47 10.62 -15.91
CA ILE A 15 -4.39 10.14 -17.29
C ILE A 15 -5.05 11.17 -18.20
N THR A 16 -4.34 11.59 -19.26
CA THR A 16 -4.88 12.55 -20.24
C THR A 16 -4.46 12.11 -21.64
N GLY A 17 -5.44 11.70 -22.44
CA GLY A 17 -5.17 11.12 -23.76
C GLY A 17 -4.30 9.87 -23.63
N THR A 18 -3.13 9.90 -24.27
CA THR A 18 -2.16 8.79 -24.25
C THR A 18 -1.05 8.94 -23.21
N ILE A 19 -1.15 9.95 -22.34
CA ILE A 19 -0.12 10.29 -21.35
C ILE A 19 -0.63 10.03 -19.93
N VAL A 20 0.22 9.41 -19.12
CA VAL A 20 0.05 9.18 -17.69
C VAL A 20 1.02 10.05 -16.92
N ARG A 21 0.53 10.72 -15.87
CA ARG A 21 1.31 11.52 -14.93
C ARG A 21 1.17 10.91 -13.55
N ILE A 22 2.30 10.67 -12.88
CA ILE A 22 2.35 10.11 -11.52
C ILE A 22 3.05 11.14 -10.64
N ASP A 23 2.35 11.62 -9.62
CA ASP A 23 2.87 12.58 -8.67
C ASP A 23 3.41 11.87 -7.44
N LEU A 24 4.72 12.00 -7.22
CA LEU A 24 5.39 11.52 -6.04
C LEU A 24 5.29 12.58 -4.93
N MET A 25 4.87 12.14 -3.76
CA MET A 25 4.68 12.97 -2.58
C MET A 25 5.55 12.47 -1.43
N SER A 26 5.92 13.39 -0.53
CA SER A 26 6.39 13.04 0.81
C SER A 26 5.79 13.95 1.85
N LEU A 27 5.88 13.57 3.11
CA LEU A 27 5.56 14.41 4.25
C LEU A 27 6.65 15.47 4.45
N SER A 28 6.23 16.71 4.73
CA SER A 28 7.13 17.80 5.12
C SER A 28 7.69 17.53 6.52
N ALA A 29 9.00 17.69 6.69
CA ALA A 29 9.62 17.63 8.01
C ALA A 29 9.37 18.92 8.83
N THR A 30 9.08 20.02 8.14
CA THR A 30 9.01 21.37 8.72
C THR A 30 7.59 21.92 8.78
N ASP A 31 6.74 21.57 7.82
CA ASP A 31 5.40 22.14 7.68
C ASP A 31 4.34 21.18 8.20
N ARG A 32 3.42 21.72 8.99
CA ARG A 32 2.30 20.98 9.59
C ARG A 32 0.97 21.61 9.22
N ASP A 33 -0.07 20.78 9.19
CA ASP A 33 -1.45 21.24 9.04
C ASP A 33 -2.05 21.73 10.38
N ASP A 34 -3.30 22.20 10.35
CA ASP A 34 -4.01 22.72 11.52
C ASP A 34 -4.23 21.66 12.62
N ASN A 35 -4.13 20.38 12.26
CA ASN A 35 -4.21 19.24 13.17
C ASN A 35 -2.82 18.76 13.65
N ASN A 36 -1.77 19.54 13.37
CA ASN A 36 -0.37 19.26 13.70
C ASN A 36 0.24 18.03 13.00
N ASN A 37 -0.37 17.55 11.90
CA ASN A 37 0.18 16.48 11.08
C ASN A 37 1.15 17.02 10.03
N PRO A 38 2.24 16.30 9.69
CA PRO A 38 3.11 16.66 8.58
C PRO A 38 2.33 16.84 7.27
N LYS A 39 2.52 17.98 6.60
CA LYS A 39 1.80 18.28 5.37
C LYS A 39 2.40 17.49 4.18
N PRO A 40 1.59 16.91 3.28
CA PRO A 40 2.08 16.34 2.04
C PRO A 40 2.69 17.40 1.11
N VAL A 41 3.86 17.09 0.54
CA VAL A 41 4.64 17.95 -0.36
C VAL A 41 5.00 17.18 -1.63
N PHE A 42 4.76 17.84 -2.76
CA PHE A 42 5.16 17.33 -4.07
C PHE A 42 6.67 17.23 -4.19
N ARG A 43 7.16 16.05 -4.58
CA ARG A 43 8.59 15.79 -4.81
C ARG A 43 8.94 15.83 -6.29
N GLN A 44 8.23 15.06 -7.10
CA GLN A 44 8.50 14.93 -8.53
C GLN A 44 7.28 14.37 -9.26
N ARG A 45 7.18 14.70 -10.55
CA ARG A 45 6.19 14.10 -11.46
C ARG A 45 6.91 13.22 -12.46
N ILE A 46 6.48 11.96 -12.55
CA ILE A 46 6.85 11.06 -13.63
C ILE A 46 5.79 11.19 -14.72
N ILE A 47 6.23 11.35 -15.97
CA ILE A 47 5.34 11.43 -17.13
C ILE A 47 5.75 10.31 -18.09
N MET A 48 4.79 9.48 -18.48
CA MET A 48 5.04 8.36 -19.38
C MET A 48 3.84 8.10 -20.31
N PRO A 49 4.06 7.47 -21.47
CA PRO A 49 2.99 6.92 -22.30
C PRO A 49 2.17 5.84 -21.61
N VAL A 50 0.92 5.66 -22.03
CA VAL A 50 -0.03 4.67 -21.45
C VAL A 50 0.42 3.22 -21.61
N ASP A 51 1.09 2.88 -22.70
CA ASP A 51 1.67 1.55 -22.95
C ASP A 51 2.86 1.28 -22.02
N ALA A 52 3.73 2.27 -21.80
CA ALA A 52 4.81 2.17 -20.82
C ALA A 52 4.26 1.99 -19.39
N PHE A 53 3.18 2.69 -19.06
CA PHE A 53 2.50 2.53 -17.77
C PHE A 53 1.93 1.11 -17.59
N ALA A 54 1.26 0.56 -18.61
CA ALA A 54 0.71 -0.80 -18.54
C ALA A 54 1.80 -1.85 -18.28
N ASN A 55 2.95 -1.73 -18.96
CA ASN A 55 4.11 -2.60 -18.73
C ASN A 55 4.68 -2.44 -17.32
N ALA A 56 4.74 -1.21 -16.80
CA ALA A 56 5.20 -0.95 -15.44
C ALA A 56 4.29 -1.61 -14.39
N VAL A 57 2.96 -1.57 -14.60
CA VAL A 57 1.99 -2.20 -13.68
C VAL A 57 2.18 -3.72 -13.61
N ASP A 58 2.35 -4.40 -14.75
CA ASP A 58 2.62 -5.85 -14.77
C ASP A 58 3.90 -6.20 -13.99
N LEU A 59 4.97 -5.43 -14.20
CA LEU A 59 6.22 -5.62 -13.47
C LEU A 59 6.06 -5.40 -11.96
N MET A 60 5.36 -4.33 -11.57
CA MET A 60 5.08 -4.04 -10.16
C MET A 60 4.23 -5.11 -9.49
N GLN A 61 3.25 -5.68 -10.19
CA GLN A 61 2.43 -6.79 -9.67
C GLN A 61 3.25 -8.06 -9.46
N LYS A 62 4.14 -8.40 -10.38
CA LYS A 62 5.08 -9.53 -10.23
C LYS A 62 6.02 -9.32 -9.04
N ALA A 63 6.58 -8.12 -8.90
CA ALA A 63 7.43 -7.77 -7.77
C ALA A 63 6.67 -7.88 -6.44
N LEU A 64 5.44 -7.36 -6.38
CA LEU A 64 4.57 -7.52 -5.20
C LEU A 64 4.29 -8.99 -4.89
N GLY A 65 4.05 -9.82 -5.91
CA GLY A 65 3.90 -11.27 -5.76
C GLY A 65 5.10 -11.90 -5.03
N GLY A 66 6.31 -11.63 -5.52
CA GLY A 66 7.53 -12.13 -4.88
C GLY A 66 7.73 -11.64 -3.44
N LEU A 67 7.37 -10.39 -3.15
CA LEU A 67 7.41 -9.84 -1.78
C LEU A 67 6.42 -10.54 -0.83
N VAL A 68 5.25 -10.92 -1.33
CA VAL A 68 4.25 -11.66 -0.56
C VAL A 68 4.70 -13.09 -0.29
N GLU A 69 5.25 -13.77 -1.30
CA GLU A 69 5.79 -15.14 -1.16
C GLU A 69 6.95 -15.19 -0.16
N ALA A 70 7.80 -14.16 -0.15
CA ALA A 70 8.88 -14.02 0.83
C ALA A 70 8.40 -13.64 2.25
N GLY A 71 7.09 -13.39 2.43
CA GLY A 71 6.50 -12.98 3.71
C GLY A 71 6.81 -11.54 4.12
N ALA A 72 7.44 -10.74 3.26
CA ALA A 72 7.80 -9.35 3.53
C ALA A 72 6.59 -8.39 3.47
N VAL A 73 5.56 -8.75 2.70
CA VAL A 73 4.32 -7.97 2.56
C VAL A 73 3.12 -8.90 2.74
N ARG A 74 2.11 -8.45 3.47
CA ARG A 74 0.81 -9.15 3.58
C ARG A 74 -0.22 -8.44 2.71
N ARG A 75 -0.99 -9.20 1.92
CA ARG A 75 -2.08 -8.59 1.13
C ARG A 75 -3.22 -8.23 2.07
N ILE A 76 -3.84 -7.07 1.83
CA ILE A 76 -4.97 -6.59 2.64
C ILE A 76 -6.16 -7.57 2.59
N GLY A 77 -6.35 -8.29 1.47
CA GLY A 77 -7.38 -9.34 1.35
C GLY A 77 -7.14 -10.57 2.24
N ASP A 78 -5.89 -10.88 2.60
CA ASP A 78 -5.56 -12.02 3.45
C ASP A 78 -5.80 -11.71 4.94
N MET A 79 -5.75 -10.43 5.34
CA MET A 79 -6.07 -10.00 6.71
C MET A 79 -7.53 -10.24 7.08
N SER A 80 -8.44 -10.10 6.12
CA SER A 80 -9.87 -10.42 6.29
C SER A 80 -10.13 -11.91 6.52
N ALA A 81 -9.30 -12.80 5.97
CA ALA A 81 -9.43 -14.25 6.18
C ALA A 81 -8.80 -14.71 7.51
N ALA A 82 -7.65 -14.14 7.90
CA ALA A 82 -6.98 -14.46 9.16
C ALA A 82 -7.82 -14.07 10.39
N ALA A 83 -8.51 -12.92 10.34
CA ALA A 83 -9.42 -12.48 11.40
C ALA A 83 -10.66 -13.38 11.55
N ALA A 84 -11.08 -14.09 10.48
CA ALA A 84 -12.20 -15.02 10.53
C ALA A 84 -11.83 -16.39 11.13
N THR A 85 -10.58 -16.84 10.96
CA THR A 85 -10.09 -18.10 11.54
C THR A 85 -9.90 -18.03 13.05
N ASP A 86 -9.52 -16.88 13.62
CA ASP A 86 -9.35 -16.72 15.08
C ASP A 86 -10.70 -16.75 15.83
N ILE A 87 -11.81 -16.37 15.18
CA ILE A 87 -13.14 -16.39 15.79
C ILE A 87 -13.72 -17.82 15.82
N GLN A 88 -13.36 -18.68 14.86
CA GLN A 88 -13.90 -20.04 14.77
C GLN A 88 -13.26 -21.01 15.79
N GLN A 89 -12.02 -20.76 16.22
CA GLN A 89 -11.33 -21.64 17.17
C GLN A 89 -11.67 -21.34 18.65
N ALA A 90 -12.21 -20.16 18.95
CA ALA A 90 -12.68 -19.80 20.30
C ALA A 90 -14.07 -20.35 20.66
N GLY A 91 -14.81 -20.90 19.70
CA GLY A 91 -16.21 -21.35 19.88
C GLY A 91 -16.42 -22.82 20.25
N ALA A 92 -15.36 -23.62 20.38
CA ALA A 92 -15.48 -25.08 20.45
C ALA A 92 -14.75 -25.75 21.64
N SER A 93 -14.79 -25.16 22.84
CA SER A 93 -14.54 -25.92 24.07
C SER A 93 -14.87 -25.10 25.32
N ASN A 94 -16.13 -25.08 25.73
CA ASN A 94 -16.51 -24.86 27.14
C ASN A 94 -17.93 -25.39 27.37
N ALA A 95 -18.10 -26.71 27.22
CA ALA A 95 -19.22 -27.42 27.82
C ALA A 95 -18.83 -27.73 29.28
N SER A 96 -19.13 -26.81 30.19
CA SER A 96 -18.99 -27.05 31.64
C SER A 96 -20.12 -27.99 32.10
N PRO A 97 -19.82 -29.14 32.75
CA PRO A 97 -20.85 -30.01 33.31
C PRO A 97 -21.42 -29.36 34.57
N ASN A 98 -22.73 -29.08 34.56
CA ASN A 98 -23.45 -28.58 35.72
C ASN A 98 -23.58 -29.68 36.78
N PHE A 99 -23.00 -29.46 37.97
CA PHE A 99 -23.28 -30.24 39.18
C PHE A 99 -23.83 -29.28 40.26
N ASN A 100 -25.16 -29.30 40.45
CA ASN A 100 -25.89 -29.22 41.73
C ASN A 100 -27.39 -29.17 41.48
#